data_AF-A0A947TGI0-F1
#
_entry.id   AF-A0A947TGI0-F1
#
_cell.length_a   1.000
_cell.length_b   1.000
_cell.length_c   1.000
_cell.angle_alpha   90.00
_cell.angle_beta   90.00
_cell.angle_gamma   90.00
#
_symmetry.space_group_name_H-M   'P 1'
#
loop_
_entity.id
_entity.type
_entity.pdbx_description
1 polymer ?
#
loop_
_entity_poly.entity_id
_entity_poly.type
_entity_poly.pdbx_seq_one_letter_code
_entity_poly.pdbx_strand_id
1 'polypeptide(L)'
;MSRSRVLLVIGGGIAAYKSCELVRLIRKAGGEVTCVLTEGGQQFVTPMALAALSENKVYTSLFDLKDEVEMGHIQLSRQADLVVVCPATASLLAKMAAGIADDLATTLILATDKPVLAVPAMNVRMWQHQATMRNVAWLRQAGVEVMEPDEGAMACGEYGPGRLPEPPAVFQAIAAHLDLDVAAVAARPEPELEGRHNELAAEALEPEPEIESKGAWNSLLSALIPRSTTKRSHEEIDAELEALPEPPMAGEQRFDTAEAENFAREPDFGGPLLASKGKAAAAPMIDAAAMDFGFAGADDGAWPQPSAGQSADPLHGQPEFDPDPDHRPLYGKHVLVTAGPTWERIDPVRYLANRSSGKQGFAIAAMAAGAGARVTLVAGPVHLPTPIGVDRIDVESAEEMAARVKQALPADIAFMVAAVADWKSSHVANEKMKKRGS
;
A
#
# COMPACT_ATOMS: atom_id res chain seq x y z
N MET A 1 3.57 -2.63 -40.32
CA MET A 1 4.53 -2.96 -39.24
C MET A 1 3.75 -3.01 -37.95
N SER A 2 3.98 -4.04 -37.11
CA SER A 2 3.40 -4.09 -35.76
C SER A 2 3.89 -2.87 -34.99
N ARG A 3 2.99 -2.10 -34.37
CA ARG A 3 3.40 -1.02 -33.48
C ARG A 3 3.97 -1.63 -32.20
N SER A 4 5.09 -1.11 -31.72
CA SER A 4 5.70 -1.52 -30.45
C SER A 4 4.77 -1.14 -29.29
N ARG A 5 4.41 -2.10 -28.45
CA ARG A 5 3.45 -1.92 -27.35
C ARG A 5 4.15 -1.84 -26.00
N VAL A 6 3.99 -0.72 -25.31
CA VAL A 6 4.54 -0.46 -23.98
C VAL A 6 3.44 -0.55 -22.94
N LEU A 7 3.62 -1.39 -21.93
CA LEU A 7 2.80 -1.37 -20.72
C LEU A 7 3.50 -0.50 -19.66
N LEU A 8 2.95 0.68 -19.41
CA LEU A 8 3.53 1.67 -18.50
C LEU A 8 2.87 1.61 -17.12
N VAL A 9 3.56 1.04 -16.14
CA VAL A 9 3.18 1.00 -14.73
C VAL A 9 3.69 2.25 -14.02
N ILE A 10 2.78 3.03 -13.43
CA ILE A 10 3.08 4.33 -12.81
C ILE A 10 2.90 4.25 -11.29
N GLY A 11 4.00 4.37 -10.55
CA GLY A 11 4.03 4.34 -9.10
C GLY A 11 3.68 5.66 -8.41
N GLY A 12 3.42 5.59 -7.11
CA GLY A 12 3.07 6.74 -6.26
C GLY A 12 4.27 7.53 -5.75
N GLY A 13 4.70 8.54 -6.51
CA GLY A 13 5.68 9.52 -6.08
C GLY A 13 5.54 10.82 -6.87
N ILE A 14 6.14 11.91 -6.36
CA ILE A 14 6.03 13.24 -6.97
C ILE A 14 6.45 13.24 -8.45
N ALA A 15 7.37 12.36 -8.87
CA ALA A 15 7.81 12.26 -10.26
C ALA A 15 6.78 11.62 -11.21
N ALA A 16 5.63 11.14 -10.71
CA ALA A 16 4.61 10.51 -11.54
C ALA A 16 4.12 11.41 -12.69
N TYR A 17 4.07 12.73 -12.50
CA TYR A 17 3.67 13.67 -13.58
C TYR A 17 4.61 13.61 -14.79
N LYS A 18 5.90 13.25 -14.61
CA LYS A 18 6.85 13.12 -15.71
C LYS A 18 6.48 11.97 -16.67
N SER A 19 5.72 10.99 -16.18
CA SER A 19 5.18 9.91 -16.99
C SER A 19 4.24 10.41 -18.08
N CYS A 20 3.56 11.56 -17.88
CA CYS A 20 2.74 12.17 -18.91
C CYS A 20 3.55 12.57 -20.15
N GLU A 21 4.73 13.16 -19.95
CA GLU A 21 5.62 13.50 -21.06
C GLU A 21 6.22 12.24 -21.69
N LEU A 22 6.59 11.25 -20.88
CA LEU A 22 7.06 9.96 -21.38
C LEU A 22 6.05 9.29 -22.32
N VAL A 23 4.75 9.29 -21.96
CA VAL A 23 3.68 8.79 -22.84
C VAL A 23 3.67 9.52 -24.17
N ARG A 24 3.79 10.86 -24.17
CA ARG A 24 3.84 11.67 -25.40
C ARG A 24 5.03 11.32 -26.28
N LEU A 25 6.21 11.13 -25.69
CA LEU A 25 7.43 10.78 -26.44
C LEU A 25 7.29 9.43 -27.12
N ILE A 26 6.81 8.40 -26.40
CA ILE A 26 6.60 7.06 -26.97
C ILE A 26 5.58 7.11 -28.12
N ARG A 27 4.46 7.81 -27.91
CA ARG A 27 3.41 7.98 -28.93
C ARG A 27 3.92 8.70 -30.18
N LYS A 28 4.71 9.77 -30.00
CA LYS A 28 5.30 10.55 -31.11
C LYS A 28 6.26 9.69 -31.94
N ALA A 29 6.94 8.74 -31.31
CA ALA A 29 7.82 7.77 -31.96
C ALA A 29 7.07 6.59 -32.63
N GLY A 30 5.74 6.61 -32.65
CA GLY A 30 4.90 5.57 -33.26
C GLY A 30 4.58 4.37 -32.37
N GLY A 31 4.99 4.40 -31.10
CA GLY A 31 4.68 3.38 -30.10
C GLY A 31 3.25 3.48 -29.56
N GLU A 32 2.71 2.35 -29.13
CA GLU A 32 1.44 2.27 -28.42
C GLU A 32 1.71 2.15 -26.91
N VAL A 33 0.96 2.88 -26.08
CA VAL A 33 1.14 2.86 -24.62
C VAL A 33 -0.17 2.49 -23.95
N THR A 34 -0.12 1.50 -23.06
CA THR A 34 -1.21 1.18 -22.14
C THR A 34 -0.73 1.46 -20.73
N CYS A 35 -1.46 2.32 -20.00
CA CYS A 35 -1.02 2.76 -18.68
C CYS A 35 -1.75 1.98 -17.58
N VAL A 36 -0.98 1.60 -16.55
CA VAL A 36 -1.48 1.04 -15.30
C VAL A 36 -1.07 1.97 -14.18
N LEU A 37 -2.04 2.58 -13.52
CA LEU A 37 -1.80 3.61 -12.52
C LEU A 37 -2.12 3.07 -11.13
N THR A 38 -1.09 2.99 -10.28
CA THR A 38 -1.25 2.55 -8.88
C THR A 38 -2.14 3.52 -8.09
N GLU A 39 -2.69 3.06 -6.96
CA GLU A 39 -3.45 3.92 -6.04
C GLU A 39 -2.63 5.14 -5.59
N GLY A 40 -1.35 4.94 -5.26
CA GLY A 40 -0.45 6.04 -4.94
C GLY A 40 -0.18 6.98 -6.13
N GLY A 41 -0.10 6.44 -7.35
CA GLY A 41 0.09 7.24 -8.57
C GLY A 41 -1.11 8.15 -8.86
N GLN A 42 -2.32 7.70 -8.54
CA GLN A 42 -3.56 8.48 -8.69
C GLN A 42 -3.59 9.76 -7.86
N GLN A 43 -2.77 9.86 -6.80
CA GLN A 43 -2.64 11.08 -6.00
C GLN A 43 -1.86 12.19 -6.71
N PHE A 44 -1.10 11.86 -7.75
CA PHE A 44 -0.23 12.80 -8.47
C PHE A 44 -0.65 13.03 -9.93
N VAL A 45 -1.23 12.02 -10.58
CA VAL A 45 -1.68 12.09 -11.97
C VAL A 45 -3.04 11.43 -12.08
N THR A 46 -3.95 12.01 -12.86
CA THR A 46 -5.29 11.43 -13.04
C THR A 46 -5.30 10.37 -14.16
N PRO A 47 -6.12 9.31 -14.02
CA PRO A 47 -6.33 8.36 -15.12
C PRO A 47 -6.81 9.04 -16.41
N MET A 48 -7.60 10.11 -16.30
CA MET A 48 -8.10 10.89 -17.44
C MET A 48 -6.97 11.53 -18.25
N ALA A 49 -5.98 12.14 -17.59
CA ALA A 49 -4.85 12.77 -18.27
C ALA A 49 -4.04 11.72 -19.05
N LEU A 50 -3.77 10.58 -18.43
CA LEU A 50 -3.04 9.49 -19.09
C LEU A 50 -3.82 8.91 -20.26
N ALA A 51 -5.14 8.71 -20.12
CA ALA A 51 -5.99 8.18 -21.19
C ALA A 51 -6.04 9.11 -22.41
N ALA A 52 -6.09 10.43 -22.17
CA ALA A 52 -6.05 11.42 -23.25
C ALA A 52 -4.70 11.44 -23.98
N LEU A 53 -3.59 11.26 -23.25
CA LEU A 53 -2.24 11.28 -23.82
C LEU A 53 -1.87 9.97 -24.52
N SER A 54 -2.30 8.82 -23.97
CA SER A 54 -2.04 7.50 -24.55
C SER A 54 -3.03 7.14 -25.66
N GLU A 55 -4.18 7.82 -25.72
CA GLU A 55 -5.38 7.46 -26.48
C GLU A 55 -5.82 6.01 -26.25
N ASN A 56 -5.55 5.48 -25.06
CA ASN A 56 -5.81 4.11 -24.66
C ASN A 56 -6.44 4.06 -23.27
N LYS A 57 -7.09 2.93 -22.95
CA LYS A 57 -7.63 2.69 -21.62
C LYS A 57 -6.51 2.72 -20.57
N VAL A 58 -6.79 3.34 -19.44
CA VAL A 58 -5.93 3.34 -18.25
C VAL A 58 -6.55 2.42 -17.21
N TYR A 59 -5.74 1.53 -16.66
CA TYR A 59 -6.18 0.55 -15.67
C TYR A 59 -5.70 0.97 -14.28
N THR A 60 -6.56 0.82 -13.27
CA THR A 60 -6.30 1.32 -11.91
C THR A 60 -6.55 0.30 -10.81
N SER A 61 -7.34 -0.74 -11.08
CA SER A 61 -7.76 -1.73 -10.08
C SER A 61 -7.64 -3.14 -10.64
N LEU A 62 -7.26 -4.08 -9.78
CA LEU A 62 -7.21 -5.50 -10.10
C LEU A 62 -8.62 -6.08 -10.25
N PHE A 63 -9.56 -5.60 -9.44
CA PHE A 63 -10.94 -6.06 -9.35
C PHE A 63 -11.88 -5.08 -10.06
N ASP A 64 -11.85 -5.06 -11.39
CA ASP A 64 -12.88 -4.41 -12.21
C ASP A 64 -13.73 -5.49 -12.88
N LEU A 65 -15.01 -5.56 -12.50
CA LEU A 65 -15.99 -6.51 -13.01
C LEU A 65 -16.09 -6.53 -14.53
N LYS A 66 -15.73 -5.44 -15.22
CA LYS A 66 -15.73 -5.38 -16.69
C LYS A 66 -14.49 -6.06 -17.30
N ASP A 67 -13.35 -6.00 -16.63
CA ASP A 67 -12.07 -6.49 -17.12
C ASP A 67 -11.74 -7.92 -16.65
N GLU A 68 -12.31 -8.35 -15.51
CA GLU A 68 -12.12 -9.71 -14.98
C GLU A 68 -12.73 -10.79 -15.87
N VAL A 69 -13.83 -10.49 -16.57
CA VAL A 69 -14.49 -11.42 -17.52
C VAL A 69 -13.54 -11.82 -18.65
N GLU A 70 -12.56 -10.98 -18.99
CA GLU A 70 -11.58 -11.23 -20.05
C GLU A 70 -10.20 -11.70 -19.54
N MET A 71 -10.03 -12.01 -18.24
CA MET A 71 -8.70 -12.24 -17.64
C MET A 71 -7.73 -11.10 -17.94
N GLY A 72 -8.19 -9.85 -17.77
CA GLY A 72 -7.51 -8.65 -18.26
C GLY A 72 -6.04 -8.51 -17.84
N HIS A 73 -5.66 -8.87 -16.61
CA HIS A 73 -4.27 -8.73 -16.15
C HIS A 73 -3.30 -9.64 -16.91
N ILE A 74 -3.63 -10.91 -17.15
CA ILE A 74 -2.74 -11.82 -17.91
C ILE A 74 -2.67 -11.40 -19.39
N GLN A 75 -3.77 -10.91 -19.96
CA GLN A 75 -3.75 -10.45 -21.35
C GLN A 75 -2.95 -9.16 -21.53
N LEU A 76 -3.07 -8.21 -20.61
CA LEU A 76 -2.34 -6.94 -20.67
C LEU A 76 -0.81 -7.13 -20.67
N SER A 77 -0.29 -8.02 -19.82
CA SER A 77 1.15 -8.32 -19.81
C SER A 77 1.60 -8.99 -21.12
N ARG A 78 0.83 -9.96 -21.63
CA ARG A 78 1.16 -10.70 -22.87
C ARG A 78 1.12 -9.84 -24.13
N GLN A 79 0.23 -8.85 -24.17
CA GLN A 79 0.09 -7.93 -25.31
C GLN A 79 1.24 -6.93 -25.38
N ALA A 80 1.93 -6.65 -24.27
CA ALA A 80 3.08 -5.77 -24.27
C ALA A 80 4.30 -6.43 -24.95
N ASP A 81 5.13 -5.60 -25.57
CA ASP A 81 6.46 -5.97 -26.02
C ASP A 81 7.50 -5.60 -24.94
N LEU A 82 7.21 -4.60 -24.10
CA LEU A 82 8.00 -4.16 -22.95
C LEU A 82 7.10 -3.69 -21.80
N VAL A 83 7.45 -4.07 -20.57
CA VAL A 83 6.84 -3.50 -19.35
C VAL A 83 7.78 -2.46 -18.76
N VAL A 84 7.27 -1.25 -18.52
CA VAL A 84 8.04 -0.13 -17.95
C VAL A 84 7.42 0.27 -16.63
N VAL A 85 8.20 0.29 -15.54
CA VAL A 85 7.78 0.77 -14.22
C VAL A 85 8.40 2.15 -14.00
N CYS A 86 7.63 3.21 -14.17
CA CYS A 86 8.11 4.59 -14.12
C CYS A 86 7.04 5.54 -13.56
N PRO A 87 7.26 6.17 -12.39
CA PRO A 87 8.37 5.95 -11.48
C PRO A 87 8.25 4.61 -10.73
N ALA A 88 9.36 3.89 -10.61
CA ALA A 88 9.49 2.74 -9.71
C ALA A 88 9.84 3.22 -8.30
N THR A 89 8.84 3.33 -7.44
CA THR A 89 9.04 3.75 -6.04
C THR A 89 9.76 2.66 -5.24
N ALA A 90 10.35 3.01 -4.10
CA ALA A 90 10.99 2.02 -3.21
C ALA A 90 10.03 0.87 -2.82
N SER A 91 8.76 1.18 -2.60
CA SER A 91 7.72 0.20 -2.29
C SER A 91 7.48 -0.75 -3.47
N LEU A 92 7.37 -0.23 -4.70
CA LEU A 92 7.23 -1.07 -5.88
C LEU A 92 8.44 -1.98 -6.08
N LEU A 93 9.66 -1.45 -5.97
CA LEU A 93 10.89 -2.27 -6.07
C LEU A 93 10.94 -3.37 -5.00
N ALA A 94 10.51 -3.07 -3.78
CA ALA A 94 10.44 -4.06 -2.71
C ALA A 94 9.41 -5.16 -2.99
N LYS A 95 8.21 -4.80 -3.45
CA LYS A 95 7.18 -5.76 -3.83
C LYS A 95 7.62 -6.64 -5.00
N MET A 96 8.21 -6.04 -6.04
CA MET A 96 8.78 -6.75 -7.18
C MET A 96 9.85 -7.76 -6.74
N ALA A 97 10.79 -7.33 -5.89
CA ALA A 97 11.87 -8.20 -5.41
C ALA A 97 11.36 -9.37 -4.54
N ALA A 98 10.31 -9.14 -3.75
CA ALA A 98 9.72 -10.13 -2.87
C ALA A 98 8.64 -11.01 -3.53
N GLY A 99 8.23 -10.71 -4.77
CA GLY A 99 7.14 -11.42 -5.45
C GLY A 99 5.76 -11.15 -4.85
N ILE A 100 5.54 -9.97 -4.27
CA ILE A 100 4.25 -9.56 -3.70
C ILE A 100 3.38 -9.02 -4.84
N ALA A 101 2.24 -9.65 -5.09
CA ALA A 101 1.25 -9.28 -6.11
C ALA A 101 -0.10 -8.95 -5.45
N ASP A 102 -0.19 -7.79 -4.83
CA ASP A 102 -1.36 -7.34 -4.05
C ASP A 102 -2.20 -6.26 -4.73
N ASP A 103 -1.75 -5.76 -5.89
CA ASP A 103 -2.47 -4.83 -6.76
C ASP A 103 -2.29 -5.18 -8.24
N LEU A 104 -2.99 -4.47 -9.14
CA LEU A 104 -2.93 -4.76 -10.58
C LEU A 104 -1.50 -4.62 -11.13
N ALA A 105 -0.79 -3.57 -10.72
CA ALA A 105 0.55 -3.27 -11.21
C ALA A 105 1.55 -4.38 -10.85
N THR A 106 1.58 -4.79 -9.59
CA THR A 106 2.48 -5.82 -9.09
C THR A 106 2.11 -7.22 -9.58
N THR A 107 0.80 -7.50 -9.74
CA THR A 107 0.32 -8.74 -10.38
C THR A 107 0.78 -8.83 -11.83
N LEU A 108 0.69 -7.74 -12.59
CA LEU A 108 1.14 -7.68 -13.99
C LEU A 108 2.64 -7.92 -14.12
N ILE A 109 3.43 -7.31 -13.25
CA ILE A 109 4.89 -7.48 -13.24
C ILE A 109 5.27 -8.92 -12.87
N LEU A 110 4.57 -9.55 -11.92
CA LEU A 110 4.85 -10.93 -11.55
C LEU A 110 4.43 -11.94 -12.64
N ALA A 111 3.35 -11.63 -13.38
CA ALA A 111 2.78 -12.51 -14.39
C ALA A 111 3.40 -12.37 -15.79
N THR A 112 4.29 -11.40 -16.02
CA THR A 112 4.86 -11.11 -17.34
C THR A 112 6.02 -12.04 -17.70
N ASP A 113 6.10 -12.43 -18.97
CA ASP A 113 7.26 -13.06 -19.60
C ASP A 113 8.06 -12.08 -20.48
N LYS A 114 7.65 -10.80 -20.49
CA LYS A 114 8.27 -9.73 -21.28
C LYS A 114 9.43 -9.08 -20.53
N PRO A 115 10.38 -8.45 -21.25
CA PRO A 115 11.39 -7.60 -20.61
C PRO A 115 10.75 -6.53 -19.72
N VAL A 116 11.40 -6.25 -18.58
CA VAL A 116 10.94 -5.26 -17.60
C VAL A 116 12.02 -4.21 -17.40
N LEU A 117 11.65 -2.94 -17.59
CA LEU A 117 12.47 -1.77 -17.31
C LEU A 117 11.91 -1.03 -16.08
N ALA A 118 12.64 -1.02 -14.97
CA ALA A 118 12.32 -0.23 -13.79
C ALA A 118 13.11 1.08 -13.77
N VAL A 119 12.43 2.19 -13.52
CA VAL A 119 13.00 3.55 -13.49
C VAL A 119 12.80 4.15 -12.10
N PRO A 120 13.77 3.97 -11.18
CA PRO A 120 13.62 4.38 -9.79
C PRO A 120 13.46 5.89 -9.61
N ALA A 121 12.60 6.28 -8.65
CA ALA A 121 12.53 7.65 -8.17
C ALA A 121 12.13 7.71 -6.69
N MET A 122 13.01 8.27 -5.86
CA MET A 122 12.82 8.36 -4.41
C MET A 122 13.84 9.34 -3.79
N ASN A 123 13.64 9.65 -2.51
CA ASN A 123 14.62 10.43 -1.75
C ASN A 123 16.00 9.73 -1.67
N VAL A 124 17.09 10.48 -1.57
CA VAL A 124 18.47 9.96 -1.56
C VAL A 124 18.72 8.97 -0.43
N ARG A 125 18.16 9.19 0.77
CA ARG A 125 18.27 8.25 1.89
C ARG A 125 17.53 6.96 1.63
N MET A 126 16.38 7.03 0.94
CA MET A 126 15.66 5.83 0.51
C MET A 126 16.44 5.06 -0.55
N TRP A 127 17.06 5.75 -1.51
CA TRP A 127 17.87 5.12 -2.55
C TRP A 127 19.09 4.42 -1.97
N GLN A 128 19.86 5.12 -1.15
CA GLN A 128 21.08 4.60 -0.50
C GLN A 128 20.79 3.56 0.59
N HIS A 129 19.52 3.37 0.98
CA HIS A 129 19.16 2.42 2.01
C HIS A 129 19.51 0.99 1.58
N GLN A 130 20.12 0.22 2.50
CA GLN A 130 20.61 -1.13 2.22
C GLN A 130 19.50 -2.07 1.69
N ALA A 131 18.27 -1.93 2.20
CA ALA A 131 17.14 -2.71 1.68
C ALA A 131 16.82 -2.40 0.22
N THR A 132 16.86 -1.12 -0.17
CA THR A 132 16.61 -0.68 -1.55
C THR A 132 17.71 -1.20 -2.47
N MET A 133 18.97 -1.00 -2.10
CA MET A 133 20.11 -1.47 -2.88
C MET A 133 20.13 -3.00 -3.02
N ARG A 134 19.75 -3.74 -1.97
CA ARG A 134 19.57 -5.20 -2.04
C ARG A 134 18.47 -5.60 -3.01
N ASN A 135 17.34 -4.91 -2.98
CA ASN A 135 16.23 -5.20 -3.91
C ASN A 135 16.62 -4.88 -5.35
N VAL A 136 17.31 -3.77 -5.60
CA VAL A 136 17.84 -3.41 -6.93
C VAL A 136 18.81 -4.47 -7.44
N ALA A 137 19.75 -4.91 -6.60
CA ALA A 137 20.70 -5.96 -6.96
C ALA A 137 19.99 -7.29 -7.29
N TRP A 138 19.00 -7.67 -6.48
CA TRP A 138 18.19 -8.87 -6.73
C TRP A 138 17.39 -8.78 -8.03
N LEU A 139 16.75 -7.64 -8.30
CA LEU A 139 15.99 -7.41 -9.53
C LEU A 139 16.88 -7.50 -10.77
N ARG A 140 18.08 -6.90 -10.72
CA ARG A 140 19.08 -7.03 -11.79
C ARG A 140 19.50 -8.49 -11.99
N GLN A 141 19.72 -9.23 -10.91
CA GLN A 141 20.04 -10.65 -10.98
C GLN A 141 18.89 -11.48 -11.57
N ALA A 142 17.64 -11.09 -11.30
CA ALA A 142 16.44 -11.71 -11.83
C ALA A 142 16.13 -11.32 -13.30
N GLY A 143 16.98 -10.51 -13.94
CA GLY A 143 16.83 -10.11 -15.35
C GLY A 143 15.98 -8.85 -15.57
N VAL A 144 15.61 -8.13 -14.52
CA VAL A 144 14.96 -6.82 -14.64
C VAL A 144 16.02 -5.75 -14.88
N GLU A 145 15.84 -4.95 -15.93
CA GLU A 145 16.68 -3.78 -16.14
C GLU A 145 16.26 -2.68 -15.16
N VAL A 146 17.21 -2.18 -14.36
CA VAL A 146 16.97 -1.11 -13.40
C VAL A 146 17.87 0.07 -13.75
N MET A 147 17.27 1.17 -14.21
CA MET A 147 17.99 2.42 -14.49
C MET A 147 18.57 3.01 -13.20
N GLU A 148 19.73 3.64 -13.31
CA GLU A 148 20.23 4.49 -12.22
C GLU A 148 19.43 5.80 -12.20
N PRO A 149 19.06 6.31 -11.01
CA PRO A 149 18.42 7.61 -10.91
C PRO A 149 19.41 8.75 -11.15
N ASP A 150 18.90 9.90 -11.57
CA ASP A 150 19.69 11.12 -11.70
C ASP A 150 20.14 11.61 -10.31
N GLU A 151 21.27 12.30 -10.30
CA GLU A 151 21.75 13.09 -9.17
C GLU A 151 21.25 14.54 -9.28
N GLY A 152 20.75 15.09 -8.18
CA GLY A 152 20.34 16.48 -8.14
C GLY A 152 19.62 16.90 -6.86
N ALA A 153 19.17 18.14 -6.84
CA ALA A 153 18.35 18.66 -5.74
C ALA A 153 16.95 18.03 -5.75
N MET A 154 16.48 17.62 -4.58
CA MET A 154 15.19 16.98 -4.38
C MET A 154 14.18 17.92 -3.75
N ALA A 155 12.88 17.61 -3.89
CA ALA A 155 11.79 18.40 -3.31
C ALA A 155 11.86 18.55 -1.77
N CYS A 156 12.59 17.66 -1.10
CA CYS A 156 12.83 17.68 0.35
C CYS A 156 14.06 18.50 0.78
N GLY A 157 14.75 19.18 -0.15
CA GLY A 157 15.93 20.00 0.15
C GLY A 157 17.25 19.23 0.26
N GLU A 158 17.24 17.91 0.02
CA GLU A 158 18.46 17.09 -0.02
C GLU A 158 19.05 17.05 -1.45
N TYR A 159 20.35 16.79 -1.56
CA TYR A 159 21.09 16.64 -2.82
C TYR A 159 21.69 15.23 -2.90
N GLY A 160 21.54 14.58 -4.04
CA GLY A 160 22.16 13.28 -4.30
C GLY A 160 21.38 12.43 -5.31
N PRO A 161 21.73 11.15 -5.45
CA PRO A 161 21.05 10.23 -6.37
C PRO A 161 19.64 9.89 -5.88
N GLY A 162 18.68 9.83 -6.79
CA GLY A 162 17.30 9.42 -6.49
C GLY A 162 16.23 10.14 -7.32
N ARG A 163 16.62 11.17 -8.06
CA ARG A 163 15.73 11.90 -8.97
C ARG A 163 15.38 11.01 -10.17
N LEU A 164 14.12 11.04 -10.60
CA LEU A 164 13.73 10.33 -11.82
C LEU A 164 14.52 10.90 -13.02
N PRO A 165 15.18 10.06 -13.83
CA PRO A 165 15.77 10.48 -15.10
C PRO A 165 14.79 11.27 -15.95
N GLU A 166 15.28 12.22 -16.73
CA GLU A 166 14.39 13.01 -17.59
C GLU A 166 13.67 12.12 -18.62
N PRO A 167 12.39 12.41 -18.95
CA PRO A 167 11.60 11.60 -19.88
C PRO A 167 12.31 11.26 -21.20
N PRO A 168 13.09 12.14 -21.84
CA PRO A 168 13.87 11.79 -23.03
C PRO A 168 14.91 10.69 -22.79
N ALA A 169 15.57 10.67 -21.64
CA ALA A 169 16.55 9.62 -21.29
C ALA A 169 15.84 8.28 -21.04
N VAL A 170 14.71 8.30 -20.34
CA VAL A 170 13.87 7.11 -20.16
C VAL A 170 13.34 6.59 -21.49
N PHE A 171 12.91 7.49 -22.38
CA PHE A 171 12.46 7.14 -23.73
C PHE A 171 13.58 6.49 -24.56
N GLN A 172 14.81 7.00 -24.48
CA GLN A 172 15.96 6.37 -25.15
C GLN A 172 16.21 4.94 -24.64
N ALA A 173 16.09 4.70 -23.33
CA ALA A 173 16.18 3.35 -22.78
C ALA A 173 15.07 2.44 -23.32
N ILE A 174 13.82 2.93 -23.38
CA ILE A 174 12.69 2.19 -23.97
C ILE A 174 12.94 1.88 -25.46
N ALA A 175 13.45 2.84 -26.23
CA ALA A 175 13.76 2.67 -27.64
C ALA A 175 14.97 1.73 -27.89
N ALA A 176 15.80 1.44 -26.89
CA ALA A 176 16.82 0.41 -27.01
C ALA A 176 16.23 -1.02 -26.98
N HIS A 177 15.06 -1.19 -26.35
CA HIS A 177 14.31 -2.46 -26.31
C HIS A 177 13.37 -2.65 -27.49
N LEU A 178 12.90 -1.56 -28.07
CA LEU A 178 11.81 -1.55 -29.06
C LEU A 178 12.26 -0.84 -30.34
N ASP A 179 11.73 -1.28 -31.48
CA ASP A 179 11.96 -0.61 -32.77
C ASP A 179 11.14 0.70 -32.86
N LEU A 180 11.55 1.73 -32.11
CA LEU A 180 10.91 3.05 -32.03
C LEU A 180 11.74 4.11 -32.77
N ASP A 181 11.05 5.03 -33.45
CA ASP A 181 11.71 6.10 -34.20
C ASP A 181 12.17 7.24 -33.26
N VAL A 182 13.44 7.15 -32.83
CA VAL A 182 14.09 8.16 -31.98
C VAL A 182 14.27 9.50 -32.72
N ALA A 183 14.43 9.48 -34.05
CA ALA A 183 14.65 10.68 -34.85
C ALA A 183 13.38 11.55 -34.96
N ALA A 184 12.20 10.93 -34.99
CA ALA A 184 10.92 11.63 -34.94
C ALA A 184 10.75 12.49 -33.67
N VAL A 185 11.40 12.10 -32.57
CA VAL A 185 11.34 12.82 -31.29
C VAL A 185 12.31 14.00 -31.25
N ALA A 186 13.53 13.83 -31.77
CA ALA A 186 14.62 14.83 -31.78
C ALA A 186 14.34 16.10 -32.63
N ALA A 187 13.30 16.11 -33.47
CA ALA A 187 12.99 17.18 -34.41
C ALA A 187 12.40 18.49 -33.78
N ARG A 188 12.85 18.90 -32.60
CA ARG A 188 12.69 20.28 -32.12
C ARG A 188 13.98 20.71 -31.40
N PRO A 189 14.66 21.78 -31.87
CA PRO A 189 15.58 22.47 -30.99
C PRO A 189 14.79 23.06 -29.82
N GLU A 190 15.34 22.97 -28.61
CA GLU A 190 14.89 23.78 -27.49
C GLU A 190 14.91 25.26 -27.94
N PRO A 191 13.90 26.08 -27.63
CA PRO A 191 14.06 27.51 -27.82
C PRO A 191 15.20 27.96 -26.91
N GLU A 192 16.30 28.42 -27.51
CA GLU A 192 17.38 29.09 -26.80
C GLU A 192 16.77 30.22 -25.95
N LEU A 193 16.73 30.03 -24.64
CA LEU A 193 16.45 31.08 -23.67
C LEU A 193 17.72 31.92 -23.45
N GLU A 194 18.34 32.40 -24.52
CA GLU A 194 19.34 33.44 -24.44
C GLU A 194 18.65 34.81 -24.51
N GLY A 195 18.68 35.56 -23.41
CA GLY A 195 18.49 37.01 -23.45
C GLY A 195 17.23 37.61 -22.82
N ARG A 196 16.53 36.95 -21.88
CA ARG A 196 15.38 37.57 -21.16
C ARG A 196 15.47 37.60 -19.63
N HIS A 197 16.68 37.57 -19.06
CA HIS A 197 16.88 37.73 -17.62
C HIS A 197 16.87 39.19 -17.11
N ASN A 198 16.65 40.19 -17.97
CA ASN A 198 16.66 41.60 -17.55
C ASN A 198 15.34 42.38 -17.71
N GLU A 199 14.23 41.74 -18.10
CA GLU A 199 12.93 42.45 -18.22
C GLU A 199 11.89 42.06 -17.16
N LEU A 200 12.01 40.88 -16.52
CA LEU A 200 11.07 40.42 -15.50
C LEU A 200 11.17 41.15 -14.14
N ALA A 201 12.12 42.08 -13.98
CA ALA A 201 12.25 42.90 -12.78
C ALA A 201 11.55 44.27 -12.89
N ALA A 202 11.01 44.66 -14.05
CA ALA A 202 10.50 46.01 -14.29
C ALA A 202 8.99 46.10 -14.64
N GLU A 203 8.30 44.98 -14.89
CA GLU A 203 6.88 44.97 -15.32
C GLU A 203 5.88 44.68 -14.17
N ALA A 204 6.20 45.07 -12.94
CA ALA A 204 5.30 44.88 -11.78
C ALA A 204 4.41 46.10 -11.44
N LEU A 205 4.36 47.15 -12.27
CA LEU A 205 3.68 48.40 -11.94
C LEU A 205 3.03 49.08 -13.15
N GLU A 206 2.09 48.44 -13.85
CA GLU A 206 1.07 49.16 -14.62
C GLU A 206 -0.30 48.46 -14.53
N PRO A 207 -1.42 49.17 -14.30
CA PRO A 207 -2.75 48.58 -14.30
C PRO A 207 -3.25 48.35 -15.73
N GLU A 208 -3.69 47.12 -16.04
CA GLU A 208 -4.24 46.77 -17.35
C GLU A 208 -5.59 47.49 -17.64
N PRO A 209 -5.86 47.90 -18.89
CA PRO A 209 -7.14 48.45 -19.30
C PRO A 209 -8.19 47.37 -19.55
N GLU A 210 -9.43 47.67 -19.17
CA GLU A 210 -10.61 46.81 -19.35
C GLU A 210 -10.88 46.49 -20.83
N ILE A 211 -10.92 45.20 -21.17
CA ILE A 211 -11.39 44.71 -22.46
C ILE A 211 -12.87 44.28 -22.31
N GLU A 212 -13.77 45.07 -22.88
CA GLU A 212 -15.17 44.67 -23.12
C GLU A 212 -15.21 43.47 -24.09
N SER A 213 -15.70 42.32 -23.62
CA SER A 213 -16.11 41.23 -24.52
C SER A 213 -17.60 40.90 -24.34
N LYS A 214 -18.34 41.07 -25.43
CA LYS A 214 -19.76 40.78 -25.57
C LYS A 214 -19.99 39.26 -25.53
N GLY A 215 -20.73 38.78 -24.53
CA GLY A 215 -21.17 37.39 -24.44
C GLY A 215 -22.34 37.20 -23.48
N ALA A 216 -23.55 37.54 -23.93
CA ALA A 216 -24.79 37.61 -23.15
C ALA A 216 -25.35 36.26 -22.61
N TRP A 217 -24.59 35.15 -22.67
CA TRP A 217 -25.08 33.81 -22.26
C TRP A 217 -24.43 33.24 -20.99
N ASN A 218 -23.25 33.74 -20.57
CA ASN A 218 -22.62 33.31 -19.30
C ASN A 218 -23.16 34.03 -18.06
N SER A 219 -23.91 35.13 -18.22
CA SER A 219 -24.46 35.90 -17.09
C SER A 219 -25.74 35.30 -16.50
N LEU A 220 -26.43 34.39 -17.22
CA LEU A 220 -27.71 33.84 -16.80
C LEU A 220 -27.59 32.61 -15.88
N LEU A 221 -26.49 31.85 -15.96
CA LEU A 221 -26.27 30.68 -15.10
C LEU A 221 -25.80 31.04 -13.68
N SER A 222 -25.25 32.25 -13.51
CA SER A 222 -24.78 32.77 -12.21
C SER A 222 -25.92 33.21 -11.28
N ALA A 223 -27.14 33.37 -11.80
CA ALA A 223 -28.29 33.90 -11.06
C ALA A 223 -29.13 32.83 -10.35
N LEU A 224 -28.84 31.53 -10.55
CA LEU A 224 -29.70 30.42 -10.10
C LEU A 224 -29.22 29.68 -8.84
N ILE A 225 -28.19 30.20 -8.16
CA ILE A 225 -27.73 29.66 -6.86
C ILE A 225 -27.91 30.76 -5.79
N PRO A 226 -28.88 30.65 -4.87
CA PRO A 226 -29.00 31.61 -3.79
C PRO A 226 -27.87 31.38 -2.78
N ARG A 227 -26.86 32.26 -2.80
CA ARG A 227 -25.83 32.33 -1.74
C ARG A 227 -26.41 33.07 -0.55
N SER A 228 -27.16 32.38 0.31
CA SER A 228 -27.58 32.91 1.60
C SER A 228 -26.47 32.75 2.64
N THR A 229 -25.38 33.47 2.48
CA THR A 229 -24.46 33.81 3.58
C THR A 229 -23.79 35.12 3.21
N THR A 230 -23.96 36.13 4.04
CA THR A 230 -23.25 37.41 3.89
C THR A 230 -21.75 37.15 3.97
N LYS A 231 -21.01 37.59 2.94
CA LYS A 231 -19.55 37.48 2.89
C LYS A 231 -18.98 38.37 3.99
N ARG A 232 -18.34 37.77 4.99
CA ARG A 232 -17.58 38.47 6.04
C ARG A 232 -16.20 38.83 5.51
N SER A 233 -15.65 39.98 5.90
CA SER A 233 -14.28 40.34 5.53
C SER A 233 -13.27 39.57 6.39
N HIS A 234 -12.02 39.46 5.92
CA HIS A 234 -10.94 38.87 6.73
C HIS A 234 -10.74 39.62 8.05
N GLU A 235 -10.83 40.95 8.02
CA GLU A 235 -10.70 41.80 9.20
C GLU A 235 -11.78 41.52 10.27
N GLU A 236 -13.01 41.19 9.85
CA GLU A 236 -14.09 40.81 10.78
C GLU A 236 -13.87 39.44 11.43
N ILE A 237 -13.12 38.56 10.78
CA ILE A 237 -12.81 37.22 11.28
C ILE A 237 -11.66 37.32 12.30
N ASP A 238 -10.62 38.08 11.98
CA ASP A 238 -9.46 38.27 12.84
C ASP A 238 -9.84 39.01 14.14
N ALA A 239 -10.68 40.04 14.05
CA ALA A 239 -11.16 40.77 15.23
C ALA A 239 -12.01 39.91 16.18
N GLU A 240 -12.73 38.90 15.66
CA GLU A 240 -13.52 37.97 16.48
C GLU A 240 -12.61 36.93 17.16
N LEU A 241 -11.57 36.47 16.46
CA LEU A 241 -10.55 35.55 16.99
C LEU A 241 -9.75 36.18 18.13
N GLU A 242 -9.39 37.45 18.00
CA GLU A 242 -8.63 38.19 19.01
C GLU A 242 -9.47 38.55 20.25
N ALA A 243 -10.80 38.55 20.10
CA ALA A 243 -11.75 38.80 21.19
C ALA A 243 -12.12 37.53 22.00
N LEU A 244 -11.66 36.34 21.59
CA LEU A 244 -11.90 35.11 22.34
C LEU A 244 -11.03 35.07 23.61
N PRO A 245 -11.60 34.74 24.79
CA PRO A 245 -10.83 34.64 26.02
C PRO A 245 -9.82 33.49 25.93
N GLU A 246 -8.56 33.76 26.28
CA GLU A 246 -7.54 32.72 26.34
C GLU A 246 -7.88 31.66 27.41
N PRO A 247 -7.72 30.36 27.10
CA PRO A 247 -7.98 29.31 28.07
C PRO A 247 -6.96 29.36 29.21
N PRO A 248 -7.34 29.00 30.45
CA PRO A 248 -6.41 29.00 31.57
C PRO A 248 -5.28 28.01 31.32
N MET A 249 -4.05 28.52 31.34
CA MET A 249 -2.82 27.73 31.28
C MET A 249 -2.82 26.69 32.41
N ALA A 250 -3.02 25.41 32.05
CA ALA A 250 -2.79 24.30 32.95
C ALA A 250 -1.27 24.16 33.14
N GLY A 251 -0.82 24.33 34.39
CA GLY A 251 0.60 24.43 34.75
C GLY A 251 1.45 23.25 34.27
N GLU A 252 2.67 23.58 33.86
CA GLU A 252 3.74 22.64 33.51
C GLU A 252 3.94 21.61 34.63
N GLN A 253 3.49 20.37 34.41
CA GLN A 253 4.03 19.23 35.14
C GLN A 253 5.31 18.79 34.43
N ARG A 254 6.44 19.26 34.95
CA ARG A 254 7.78 18.74 34.63
C ARG A 254 7.79 17.23 34.89
N PHE A 255 8.00 16.44 33.84
CA PHE A 255 8.41 15.04 33.98
C PHE A 255 9.85 15.01 34.49
N ASP A 256 10.07 14.29 35.59
CA ASP A 256 11.37 14.12 36.23
C ASP A 256 12.27 13.24 35.34
N THR A 257 13.34 13.80 34.79
CA THR A 257 14.22 13.16 33.80
C THR A 257 15.33 12.28 34.43
N ALA A 258 15.07 11.69 35.60
CA ALA A 258 16.11 11.01 36.39
C ALA A 258 16.40 9.54 36.01
N GLU A 259 15.70 8.94 35.03
CA GLU A 259 15.91 7.52 34.65
C GLU A 259 16.36 7.32 33.19
N ALA A 260 17.07 8.29 32.60
CA ALA A 260 17.53 8.22 31.21
C ALA A 260 19.03 7.90 31.03
N GLU A 261 19.67 7.26 32.02
CA GLU A 261 21.09 6.86 31.92
C GLU A 261 21.27 5.37 32.26
N ASN A 262 21.01 4.46 31.30
CA ASN A 262 21.70 3.15 31.21
C ASN A 262 21.23 2.27 30.01
N PHE A 263 21.33 2.79 28.78
CA PHE A 263 21.26 1.94 27.58
C PHE A 263 22.48 2.15 26.69
N ALA A 264 23.65 1.84 27.23
CA ALA A 264 24.84 1.57 26.43
C ALA A 264 25.27 0.12 26.70
N ARG A 265 24.65 -0.83 25.99
CA ARG A 265 25.18 -2.20 25.89
C ARG A 265 25.42 -2.48 24.42
N GLU A 266 26.69 -2.63 24.05
CA GLU A 266 27.06 -3.13 22.72
C GLU A 266 26.55 -4.58 22.56
N PRO A 267 25.97 -4.93 21.40
CA PRO A 267 25.46 -6.27 21.17
C PRO A 267 26.59 -7.30 21.07
N ASP A 268 26.42 -8.44 21.74
CA ASP A 268 27.33 -9.59 21.69
C ASP A 268 27.09 -10.42 20.41
N PHE A 269 28.10 -10.50 19.55
CA PHE A 269 28.07 -11.27 18.30
C PHE A 269 28.64 -12.70 18.44
N GLY A 270 28.89 -13.17 19.67
CA GLY A 270 29.44 -14.49 19.97
C GLY A 270 28.43 -15.66 19.93
N GLY A 271 27.19 -15.43 19.48
CA GLY A 271 26.16 -16.48 19.39
C GLY A 271 26.52 -17.61 18.40
N PRO A 272 26.10 -18.86 18.65
CA PRO A 272 26.41 -19.98 17.76
C PRO A 272 25.78 -19.76 16.37
N LEU A 273 26.52 -20.08 15.32
CA LEU A 273 26.05 -20.08 13.92
C LEU A 273 24.87 -21.04 13.77
N LEU A 274 23.65 -20.51 13.64
CA LEU A 274 22.40 -21.30 13.59
C LEU A 274 22.11 -21.93 12.22
N ALA A 275 22.90 -21.63 11.17
CA ALA A 275 22.87 -22.38 9.90
C ALA A 275 24.07 -22.04 9.01
N SER A 276 24.60 -23.04 8.30
CA SER A 276 25.47 -22.84 7.14
C SER A 276 24.83 -23.47 5.91
N LYS A 277 25.08 -22.90 4.73
CA LYS A 277 24.43 -23.29 3.47
C LYS A 277 24.85 -24.71 3.07
N GLY A 278 24.01 -25.69 3.36
CA GLY A 278 24.15 -27.06 2.86
C GLY A 278 23.94 -27.15 1.35
N LYS A 279 24.67 -28.03 0.67
CA LYS A 279 24.44 -28.36 -0.74
C LYS A 279 23.13 -29.15 -0.84
N ALA A 280 22.09 -28.55 -1.42
CA ALA A 280 20.85 -29.25 -1.70
C ALA A 280 21.06 -30.29 -2.82
N ALA A 281 20.67 -31.54 -2.57
CA ALA A 281 20.42 -32.53 -3.61
C ALA A 281 18.92 -32.52 -3.95
N ALA A 282 18.59 -32.76 -5.22
CA ALA A 282 17.20 -32.85 -5.68
C ALA A 282 16.46 -34.01 -5.00
N ALA A 283 15.18 -33.80 -4.69
CA ALA A 283 14.30 -34.85 -4.19
C ALA A 283 14.19 -36.02 -5.19
N PRO A 284 14.12 -37.28 -4.73
CA PRO A 284 14.00 -38.41 -5.63
C PRO A 284 12.61 -38.46 -6.30
N MET A 285 12.57 -39.00 -7.52
CA MET A 285 11.32 -39.31 -8.22
C MET A 285 10.52 -40.36 -7.45
N ILE A 286 9.20 -40.20 -7.50
CA ILE A 286 8.14 -41.00 -6.89
C ILE A 286 8.45 -42.51 -6.98
N ASP A 287 8.37 -43.17 -5.83
CA ASP A 287 8.56 -44.61 -5.66
C ASP A 287 7.51 -45.41 -6.45
N ALA A 288 7.99 -46.24 -7.38
CA ALA A 288 7.14 -47.12 -8.19
C ALA A 288 6.53 -48.29 -7.38
N ALA A 289 6.99 -48.53 -6.15
CA ALA A 289 6.42 -49.54 -5.25
C ALA A 289 5.05 -49.14 -4.65
N ALA A 290 4.60 -47.89 -4.82
CA ALA A 290 3.31 -47.43 -4.32
C ALA A 290 2.09 -47.87 -5.17
N MET A 291 2.29 -48.71 -6.19
CA MET A 291 1.21 -49.26 -7.03
C MET A 291 0.97 -50.75 -6.76
N ASP A 292 0.53 -51.10 -5.55
CA ASP A 292 0.02 -52.44 -5.24
C ASP A 292 -1.52 -52.43 -5.18
N PHE A 293 -2.16 -52.38 -6.36
CA PHE A 293 -3.58 -52.72 -6.50
C PHE A 293 -3.73 -53.80 -7.59
N GLY A 294 -3.63 -55.05 -7.16
CA GLY A 294 -4.05 -56.19 -7.97
C GLY A 294 -5.58 -56.33 -7.91
N PHE A 295 -6.26 -56.22 -9.05
CA PHE A 295 -7.66 -56.60 -9.18
C PHE A 295 -7.77 -58.12 -9.36
N ALA A 296 -8.27 -58.82 -8.34
CA ALA A 296 -8.75 -60.19 -8.48
C ALA A 296 -10.19 -60.16 -9.03
N GLY A 297 -10.44 -60.99 -10.04
CA GLY A 297 -11.68 -61.06 -10.78
C GLY A 297 -12.89 -61.56 -9.98
N ALA A 298 -14.04 -61.24 -10.57
CA ALA A 298 -15.39 -61.73 -10.31
C ALA A 298 -15.53 -62.99 -9.43
N ASP A 299 -16.20 -62.82 -8.28
CA ASP A 299 -17.40 -63.60 -7.95
C ASP A 299 -18.19 -62.95 -6.79
N ASP A 300 -19.52 -62.89 -6.99
CA ASP A 300 -20.64 -62.71 -6.06
C ASP A 300 -20.48 -61.87 -4.78
N GLY A 301 -20.92 -60.60 -4.86
CA GLY A 301 -21.85 -60.00 -3.88
C GLY A 301 -21.44 -59.84 -2.41
N ALA A 302 -20.22 -60.17 -2.02
CA ALA A 302 -19.78 -60.05 -0.63
C ALA A 302 -18.96 -58.78 -0.40
N TRP A 303 -19.40 -57.94 0.54
CA TRP A 303 -18.54 -56.90 1.12
C TRP A 303 -17.37 -57.57 1.87
N PRO A 304 -16.14 -57.04 1.77
CA PRO A 304 -15.00 -57.61 2.48
C PRO A 304 -15.27 -57.62 3.98
N GLN A 305 -15.25 -58.79 4.59
CA GLN A 305 -15.27 -58.93 6.05
C GLN A 305 -13.82 -58.84 6.55
N PRO A 306 -13.53 -58.07 7.62
CA PRO A 306 -12.20 -58.03 8.19
C PRO A 306 -11.81 -59.41 8.71
N SER A 307 -10.63 -59.90 8.32
CA SER A 307 -10.09 -61.15 8.83
C SER A 307 -9.90 -61.05 10.35
N ALA A 308 -10.55 -61.95 11.09
CA ALA A 308 -10.39 -62.09 12.52
C ALA A 308 -8.93 -62.45 12.83
N GLY A 309 -8.15 -61.51 13.38
CA GLY A 309 -6.78 -61.81 13.77
C GLY A 309 -5.81 -60.67 14.01
N GLN A 310 -6.20 -59.40 13.88
CA GLN A 310 -5.31 -58.30 14.27
C GLN A 310 -6.09 -57.27 15.09
N SER A 311 -5.79 -57.23 16.37
CA SER A 311 -5.97 -56.06 17.22
C SER A 311 -5.01 -54.97 16.71
N ALA A 312 -5.26 -54.46 15.50
CA ALA A 312 -4.61 -53.27 15.03
C ALA A 312 -5.30 -52.12 15.75
N ASP A 313 -4.55 -51.43 16.62
CA ASP A 313 -4.90 -50.10 17.06
C ASP A 313 -5.36 -49.31 15.81
N PRO A 314 -6.59 -48.74 15.79
CA PRO A 314 -7.10 -47.99 14.63
C PRO A 314 -6.23 -46.76 14.29
N LEU A 315 -5.29 -46.41 15.17
CA LEU A 315 -4.30 -45.36 14.99
C LEU A 315 -2.93 -45.90 14.53
N HIS A 316 -2.76 -47.22 14.39
CA HIS A 316 -1.51 -47.81 13.94
C HIS A 316 -1.23 -47.38 12.49
N GLY A 317 -0.18 -46.59 12.30
CA GLY A 317 0.19 -46.03 11.00
C GLY A 317 -0.40 -44.65 10.72
N GLN A 318 -1.22 -44.10 11.64
CA GLN A 318 -1.41 -42.66 11.66
C GLN A 318 -0.08 -42.00 12.08
N PRO A 319 0.31 -40.90 11.45
CA PRO A 319 1.42 -40.11 11.97
C PRO A 319 1.11 -39.78 13.43
N GLU A 320 2.08 -40.02 14.31
CA GLU A 320 1.98 -39.56 15.69
C GLU A 320 1.59 -38.08 15.64
N PHE A 321 0.51 -37.69 16.33
CA PHE A 321 0.16 -36.27 16.42
C PHE A 321 1.38 -35.58 16.98
N ASP A 322 2.06 -34.81 16.12
CA ASP A 322 3.38 -34.27 16.37
C ASP A 322 3.46 -33.69 17.78
N PRO A 323 4.16 -34.35 18.72
CA PRO A 323 4.37 -33.82 20.06
C PRO A 323 5.45 -32.72 20.04
N ASP A 324 6.04 -32.42 18.88
CA ASP A 324 7.10 -31.44 18.72
C ASP A 324 6.53 -30.00 18.74
N PRO A 325 6.84 -29.20 19.78
CA PRO A 325 6.38 -27.81 19.91
C PRO A 325 6.92 -26.87 18.82
N ASP A 326 7.83 -27.34 17.95
CA ASP A 326 8.40 -26.55 16.86
C ASP A 326 7.34 -26.07 15.84
N HIS A 327 6.17 -26.72 15.74
CA HIS A 327 5.03 -26.24 14.91
C HIS A 327 4.09 -25.25 15.61
N ARG A 328 4.26 -24.99 16.91
CA ARG A 328 3.42 -24.06 17.68
C ARG A 328 4.30 -23.13 18.51
N PRO A 329 4.98 -22.17 17.87
CA PRO A 329 6.00 -21.35 18.51
C PRO A 329 5.49 -20.49 19.67
N LEU A 330 4.16 -20.31 19.79
CA LEU A 330 3.54 -19.56 20.88
C LEU A 330 2.83 -20.45 21.90
N TYR A 331 3.07 -21.77 21.87
CA TYR A 331 2.50 -22.68 22.85
C TYR A 331 2.84 -22.27 24.29
N GLY A 332 1.81 -22.26 25.15
CA GLY A 332 1.94 -21.84 26.55
C GLY A 332 2.08 -20.33 26.76
N LYS A 333 2.07 -19.51 25.70
CA LYS A 333 2.09 -18.04 25.80
C LYS A 333 0.68 -17.46 25.82
N HIS A 334 0.50 -16.39 26.58
CA HIS A 334 -0.69 -15.56 26.56
C HIS A 334 -0.48 -14.36 25.64
N VAL A 335 -1.30 -14.25 24.59
CA VAL A 335 -1.32 -13.12 23.66
C VAL A 335 -2.58 -12.30 23.89
N LEU A 336 -2.41 -11.01 24.21
CA LEU A 336 -3.48 -10.04 24.30
C LEU A 336 -3.55 -9.24 23.00
N VAL A 337 -4.73 -9.09 22.41
CA VAL A 337 -4.95 -8.32 21.18
C VAL A 337 -6.09 -7.33 21.41
N THR A 338 -5.91 -6.06 21.04
CA THR A 338 -7.02 -5.10 20.91
C THR A 338 -7.38 -4.92 19.43
N ALA A 339 -8.66 -4.82 19.08
CA ALA A 339 -9.08 -4.64 17.68
C ALA A 339 -10.34 -3.77 17.55
N GLY A 340 -10.54 -3.18 16.38
CA GLY A 340 -11.76 -2.42 16.06
C GLY A 340 -11.71 -0.94 16.47
N PRO A 341 -12.78 -0.18 16.19
CA PRO A 341 -12.93 1.21 16.60
C PRO A 341 -13.35 1.31 18.08
N THR A 342 -13.30 2.49 18.69
CA THR A 342 -14.09 2.79 19.90
C THR A 342 -15.19 3.80 19.57
N TRP A 343 -16.30 3.74 20.31
CA TRP A 343 -17.47 4.61 20.17
C TRP A 343 -17.58 5.50 21.41
N GLU A 344 -17.12 6.74 21.29
CA GLU A 344 -17.20 7.73 22.36
C GLU A 344 -18.54 8.46 22.29
N ARG A 345 -19.47 8.08 23.17
CA ARG A 345 -20.85 8.56 23.15
C ARG A 345 -20.94 10.06 23.41
N ILE A 346 -21.77 10.75 22.63
CA ILE A 346 -22.19 12.14 22.86
C ILE A 346 -23.58 12.14 23.52
N ASP A 347 -24.47 11.30 23.01
CA ASP A 347 -25.81 11.05 23.53
C ASP A 347 -26.19 9.57 23.27
N PRO A 348 -27.42 9.09 23.57
CA PRO A 348 -27.78 7.70 23.31
C PRO A 348 -27.83 7.29 21.84
N VAL A 349 -27.75 8.24 20.90
CA VAL A 349 -27.88 8.02 19.46
C VAL A 349 -26.58 8.33 18.72
N ARG A 350 -25.82 9.32 19.19
CA ARG A 350 -24.62 9.83 18.52
C ARG A 350 -23.37 9.49 19.30
N TYR A 351 -22.33 9.14 18.57
CA TYR A 351 -21.01 8.86 19.11
C TYR A 351 -19.93 9.35 18.14
N LEU A 352 -18.73 9.60 18.67
CA LEU A 352 -17.51 9.78 17.90
C LEU A 352 -16.87 8.41 17.70
N ALA A 353 -16.54 8.08 16.46
CA ALA A 353 -15.86 6.84 16.12
C ALA A 353 -14.97 7.04 14.91
N ASN A 354 -14.02 6.14 14.73
CA ASN A 354 -13.25 6.01 13.50
C ASN A 354 -13.82 4.88 12.61
N ARG A 355 -13.28 4.78 11.39
CA ARG A 355 -13.73 3.80 10.38
C ARG A 355 -12.96 2.47 10.44
N SER A 356 -12.32 2.15 11.56
CA SER A 356 -11.58 0.90 11.69
C SER A 356 -12.51 -0.29 11.48
N SER A 357 -12.07 -1.22 10.64
CA SER A 357 -12.81 -2.45 10.36
C SER A 357 -12.52 -3.57 11.38
N GLY A 358 -11.48 -3.41 12.21
CA GLY A 358 -11.00 -4.44 13.14
C GLY A 358 -10.32 -5.65 12.49
N LYS A 359 -10.31 -5.76 11.15
CA LYS A 359 -9.81 -6.95 10.42
C LYS A 359 -8.38 -7.34 10.77
N GLN A 360 -7.50 -6.35 10.95
CA GLN A 360 -6.10 -6.60 11.29
C GLN A 360 -5.96 -7.29 12.65
N GLY A 361 -6.62 -6.79 13.69
CA GLY A 361 -6.54 -7.39 15.03
C GLY A 361 -7.17 -8.77 15.09
N PHE A 362 -8.27 -9.00 14.37
CA PHE A 362 -8.87 -10.33 14.26
C PHE A 362 -7.96 -11.32 13.54
N ALA A 363 -7.27 -10.90 12.48
CA ALA A 363 -6.29 -11.74 11.78
C ALA A 363 -5.10 -12.08 12.69
N ILE A 364 -4.57 -11.10 13.43
CA ILE A 364 -3.48 -11.33 14.40
C ILE A 364 -3.93 -12.33 15.48
N ALA A 365 -5.14 -12.16 16.02
CA ALA A 365 -5.68 -13.07 17.02
C ALA A 365 -5.83 -14.51 16.48
N ALA A 366 -6.34 -14.66 15.25
CA ALA A 366 -6.45 -15.96 14.59
C ALA A 366 -5.08 -16.64 14.38
N MET A 367 -4.09 -15.88 13.93
CA MET A 367 -2.73 -16.40 13.70
C MET A 367 -2.03 -16.76 15.02
N ALA A 368 -2.20 -15.95 16.07
CA ALA A 368 -1.64 -16.24 17.38
C ALA A 368 -2.24 -17.52 17.98
N ALA A 369 -3.56 -17.72 17.84
CA ALA A 369 -4.23 -18.95 18.25
C ALA A 369 -3.75 -20.15 17.42
N GLY A 370 -3.62 -19.99 16.10
CA GLY A 370 -3.06 -21.01 15.20
C GLY A 370 -1.62 -21.41 15.54
N ALA A 371 -0.81 -20.46 16.01
CA ALA A 371 0.55 -20.70 16.50
C ALA A 371 0.61 -21.28 17.93
N GLY A 372 -0.54 -21.58 18.54
CA GLY A 372 -0.65 -22.27 19.84
C GLY A 372 -0.79 -21.38 21.07
N ALA A 373 -0.93 -20.05 20.91
CA ALA A 373 -1.12 -19.16 22.05
C ALA A 373 -2.52 -19.29 22.66
N ARG A 374 -2.62 -19.02 23.97
CA ARG A 374 -3.89 -18.59 24.58
C ARG A 374 -4.11 -17.14 24.17
N VAL A 375 -5.22 -16.83 23.49
CA VAL A 375 -5.47 -15.48 22.96
C VAL A 375 -6.67 -14.83 23.63
N THR A 376 -6.47 -13.64 24.20
CA THR A 376 -7.56 -12.74 24.62
C THR A 376 -7.69 -11.60 23.61
N LEU A 377 -8.85 -11.45 22.98
CA LEU A 377 -9.14 -10.40 22.00
C LEU A 377 -10.14 -9.39 22.58
N VAL A 378 -9.69 -8.19 22.93
CA VAL A 378 -10.56 -7.08 23.34
C VAL A 378 -10.99 -6.31 22.09
N ALA A 379 -12.23 -6.50 21.67
CA ALA A 379 -12.76 -5.97 20.41
C ALA A 379 -13.73 -4.81 20.66
N GLY A 380 -13.44 -3.68 20.04
CA GLY A 380 -14.41 -2.61 19.85
C GLY A 380 -15.51 -2.98 18.85
N PRO A 381 -16.49 -2.10 18.58
CA PRO A 381 -17.69 -2.45 17.84
C PRO A 381 -17.41 -2.86 16.38
N VAL A 382 -17.45 -4.17 16.10
CA VAL A 382 -17.29 -4.77 14.76
C VAL A 382 -18.15 -6.04 14.59
N HIS A 383 -18.53 -6.34 13.34
CA HIS A 383 -19.31 -7.53 12.95
C HIS A 383 -18.45 -8.68 12.41
N LEU A 384 -17.21 -8.82 12.89
CA LEU A 384 -16.34 -9.92 12.49
C LEU A 384 -16.64 -11.17 13.34
N PRO A 385 -16.62 -12.39 12.76
CA PRO A 385 -16.74 -13.62 13.54
C PRO A 385 -15.51 -13.81 14.43
N THR A 386 -15.71 -14.33 15.63
CA THR A 386 -14.60 -14.67 16.53
C THR A 386 -13.79 -15.83 15.94
N PRO A 387 -12.47 -15.70 15.79
CA PRO A 387 -11.63 -16.80 15.31
C PRO A 387 -11.65 -18.01 16.26
N ILE A 388 -11.42 -19.20 15.72
CA ILE A 388 -11.34 -20.43 16.51
C ILE A 388 -10.16 -20.32 17.50
N GLY A 389 -10.40 -20.69 18.76
CA GLY A 389 -9.37 -20.68 19.81
C GLY A 389 -9.05 -19.28 20.39
N VAL A 390 -9.88 -18.28 20.12
CA VAL A 390 -9.74 -16.91 20.64
C VAL A 390 -10.86 -16.59 21.63
N ASP A 391 -10.49 -16.09 22.81
CA ASP A 391 -11.44 -15.57 23.81
C ASP A 391 -11.72 -14.09 23.54
N ARG A 392 -12.87 -13.78 22.94
CA ARG A 392 -13.27 -12.40 22.60
C ARG A 392 -14.01 -11.73 23.76
N ILE A 393 -13.66 -10.47 24.02
CA ILE A 393 -14.34 -9.55 24.94
C ILE A 393 -14.76 -8.32 24.14
N ASP A 394 -16.07 -8.10 24.02
CA ASP A 394 -16.61 -6.90 23.37
C ASP A 394 -16.63 -5.70 24.32
N VAL A 395 -16.27 -4.53 23.79
CA VAL A 395 -16.26 -3.24 24.48
C VAL A 395 -16.77 -2.15 23.55
N GLU A 396 -17.32 -1.07 24.10
CA GLU A 396 -17.78 0.07 23.29
C GLU A 396 -16.78 1.23 23.31
N SER A 397 -16.28 1.61 24.49
CA SER A 397 -15.46 2.83 24.66
C SER A 397 -13.97 2.53 24.86
N ALA A 398 -13.15 3.56 24.66
CA ALA A 398 -11.72 3.52 24.98
C ALA A 398 -11.45 3.18 26.45
N GLU A 399 -12.27 3.69 27.37
CA GLU A 399 -12.13 3.42 28.81
C GLU A 399 -12.46 1.97 29.16
N GLU A 400 -13.52 1.44 28.57
CA GLU A 400 -13.88 0.03 28.76
C GLU A 400 -12.80 -0.89 28.17
N MET A 401 -12.31 -0.57 26.97
CA MET A 401 -11.20 -1.28 26.33
C MET A 401 -9.96 -1.28 27.24
N ALA A 402 -9.57 -0.13 27.78
CA ALA A 402 -8.45 0.00 28.68
C ALA A 402 -8.64 -0.80 29.99
N ALA A 403 -9.86 -0.82 30.54
CA ALA A 403 -10.18 -1.61 31.73
C ALA A 403 -10.06 -3.12 31.45
N ARG A 404 -10.57 -3.60 30.31
CA ARG A 404 -10.48 -5.01 29.91
C ARG A 404 -9.06 -5.45 29.60
N VAL A 405 -8.28 -4.60 28.93
CA VAL A 405 -6.84 -4.83 28.72
C VAL A 405 -6.12 -5.01 30.06
N LYS A 406 -6.36 -4.13 31.03
CA LYS A 406 -5.75 -4.23 32.38
C LYS A 406 -6.17 -5.52 33.11
N GLN A 407 -7.43 -5.93 32.99
CA GLN A 407 -7.92 -7.17 33.60
C GLN A 407 -7.35 -8.43 32.95
N ALA A 408 -7.01 -8.37 31.66
CA ALA A 408 -6.43 -9.49 30.93
C ALA A 408 -4.94 -9.70 31.22
N LEU A 409 -4.24 -8.73 31.82
CA LEU A 409 -2.85 -8.88 32.21
C LEU A 409 -2.69 -9.87 33.39
N PRO A 410 -1.56 -10.60 33.48
CA PRO A 410 -0.38 -10.50 32.62
C PRO A 410 -0.55 -11.20 31.27
N ALA A 411 0.07 -10.63 30.24
CA ALA A 411 0.23 -11.23 28.92
C ALA A 411 1.72 -11.31 28.58
N ASP A 412 2.14 -12.37 27.90
CA ASP A 412 3.51 -12.49 27.39
C ASP A 412 3.73 -11.54 26.20
N ILE A 413 2.68 -11.33 25.38
CA ILE A 413 2.71 -10.49 24.18
C ILE A 413 1.41 -9.68 24.13
N ALA A 414 1.51 -8.41 23.76
CA ALA A 414 0.34 -7.56 23.54
C ALA A 414 0.40 -6.85 22.18
N PHE A 415 -0.68 -6.96 21.40
CA PHE A 415 -0.88 -6.25 20.14
C PHE A 415 -1.95 -5.17 20.32
N MET A 416 -1.53 -3.90 20.37
CA MET A 416 -2.42 -2.75 20.54
C MET A 416 -2.83 -2.18 19.19
N VAL A 417 -3.68 -2.90 18.45
CA VAL A 417 -4.05 -2.55 17.07
C VAL A 417 -5.50 -2.06 16.92
N ALA A 418 -6.23 -1.92 18.03
CA ALA A 418 -7.49 -1.18 18.03
C ALA A 418 -7.24 0.28 17.65
N ALA A 419 -8.14 0.85 16.86
CA ALA A 419 -8.18 2.27 16.61
C ALA A 419 -8.95 2.92 17.77
N VAL A 420 -8.23 3.20 18.85
CA VAL A 420 -8.78 3.85 20.03
C VAL A 420 -8.96 5.34 19.75
N ALA A 421 -10.09 5.92 20.15
CA ALA A 421 -10.31 7.36 20.01
C ALA A 421 -9.37 8.17 20.93
N ASP A 422 -8.74 9.21 20.38
CA ASP A 422 -7.88 10.12 21.14
C ASP A 422 -8.68 11.04 22.08
N TRP A 423 -9.91 11.37 21.69
CA TRP A 423 -10.78 12.32 22.37
C TRP A 423 -12.13 11.72 22.65
N LYS A 424 -12.71 12.10 23.79
CA LYS A 424 -14.09 11.81 24.15
C LYS A 424 -14.83 13.11 24.47
N SER A 425 -16.17 13.06 24.37
CA SER A 425 -16.99 14.17 24.87
C SER A 425 -16.76 14.33 26.38
N SER A 426 -16.53 15.57 26.83
CA SER A 426 -16.46 15.88 28.27
C SER A 426 -17.80 15.63 28.98
N HIS A 427 -18.91 15.75 28.25
CA HIS A 427 -20.26 15.52 28.76
C HIS A 427 -21.01 14.56 27.84
N VAL A 428 -21.54 13.48 28.41
CA VAL A 428 -22.43 12.55 27.71
C VAL A 428 -23.86 12.84 28.14
N ALA A 429 -24.73 13.20 27.20
CA ALA A 429 -26.14 13.43 27.51
C ALA A 429 -26.86 12.09 27.69
N ASN A 430 -27.73 12.00 28.70
CA ASN A 430 -28.56 10.80 28.94
C ASN A 430 -29.72 10.70 27.94
N GLU A 431 -30.05 11.80 27.26
CA GLU A 431 -31.12 11.88 26.27
C GLU A 431 -30.59 12.45 24.95
N LYS A 432 -31.25 12.12 23.84
CA LYS A 432 -30.89 12.62 22.52
C LYS A 432 -30.87 14.15 22.53
N MET A 433 -29.71 14.75 22.24
CA MET A 433 -29.59 16.20 22.24
C MET A 433 -30.44 16.79 21.11
N LYS A 434 -31.37 17.68 21.49
CA LYS A 434 -32.15 18.47 20.54
C LYS A 434 -31.23 19.46 19.84
N LYS A 435 -31.43 19.65 18.53
CA LYS A 435 -30.75 20.71 17.77
C LYS A 435 -31.17 22.04 18.39
N ARG A 436 -30.23 22.82 18.94
CA ARG A 436 -30.54 24.19 19.37
C ARG A 436 -30.84 24.99 18.10
N GLY A 437 -32.10 25.41 17.94
CA GLY A 437 -32.58 26.15 16.76
C GLY A 437 -33.70 25.44 16.01
N SER A 438 -34.90 25.52 16.56
CA SER A 438 -36.17 25.66 15.83
C SER A 438 -37.03 26.65 16.60
#